data_AF-A0A9P5VX93-F1
#
_entry.id   AF-A0A9P5VX93-F1
#
_cell.length_a   1.000
_cell.length_b   1.000
_cell.length_c   1.000
_cell.angle_alpha   90.00
_cell.angle_beta   90.00
_cell.angle_gamma   90.00
#
_symmetry.space_group_name_H-M   'P 1'
#
loop_
_entity.id
_entity.type
_entity.pdbx_description
1 polymer ?
#
loop_
_entity_poly.entity_id
_entity_poly.type
_entity_poly.pdbx_seq_one_letter_code
_entity_poly.pdbx_strand_id
1 'polypeptide(L)'
;MASSSTTSTYEQDQELFTDTLLKLQIHSALVKENVQNNKSPRPLLAQSCALLDNLPARSPHWTPAQQNLIRSLKTDAWSAFADECIKVGDLIQAEDSLQRLSILQDTATGPLSLRSKAMKQQQQRDKRASQISDTTSTSMASQGGAGSSSASPMASPSSSSVTVEITKEQRQAAAALIQTWDKLRQVYNDKGQREMSNNFAKRIAKMKERLDGLQLEPE
;
A
#
# COMPACT_ATOMS: atom_id res chain seq x y z
N MET A 1 23.62 -20.44 33.11
CA MET A 1 24.28 -19.40 32.29
C MET A 1 23.67 -19.43 30.90
N ALA A 2 22.68 -18.58 30.64
CA ALA A 2 21.99 -18.50 29.35
C ALA A 2 21.47 -17.08 29.16
N SER A 3 22.36 -16.15 28.78
CA SER A 3 22.01 -14.74 28.54
C SER A 3 22.82 -14.10 27.40
N SER A 4 23.62 -14.87 26.67
CA SER A 4 24.59 -14.32 25.71
C SER A 4 24.07 -14.25 24.27
N SER A 5 22.98 -14.94 23.93
CA SER A 5 22.46 -15.01 22.56
C SER A 5 21.52 -13.86 22.19
N THR A 6 20.76 -13.31 23.14
CA THR A 6 19.78 -12.23 22.88
C THR A 6 20.41 -10.84 22.77
N THR A 7 21.52 -10.61 23.46
CA THR A 7 22.22 -9.31 23.46
C THR A 7 23.01 -9.09 22.17
N SER A 8 23.61 -10.16 21.62
CA SER A 8 24.35 -10.13 20.35
C SER A 8 23.46 -9.72 19.17
N THR A 9 22.24 -10.28 19.07
CA THR A 9 21.29 -9.94 18.01
C THR A 9 20.78 -8.50 18.12
N TYR A 10 20.59 -7.99 19.35
CA TYR A 10 20.17 -6.61 19.56
C TYR A 10 21.24 -5.60 19.10
N GLU A 11 22.51 -5.80 19.49
CA GLU A 11 23.61 -4.92 19.10
C GLU A 11 23.81 -4.92 17.57
N GLN A 12 23.74 -6.09 16.93
CA GLN A 12 23.80 -6.22 15.48
C GLN A 12 22.68 -5.45 14.76
N ASP A 13 21.44 -5.53 15.26
CA ASP A 13 20.32 -4.82 14.67
C ASP A 13 20.43 -3.29 14.82
N GLN A 14 21.04 -2.80 15.91
CA GLN A 14 21.31 -1.38 16.11
C GLN A 14 22.49 -0.90 15.26
N GLU A 15 23.54 -1.71 15.11
CA GLU A 15 24.66 -1.42 14.22
C GLU A 15 24.20 -1.37 12.76
N LEU A 16 23.41 -2.36 12.31
CA LEU A 16 22.82 -2.36 10.97
C LEU A 16 21.96 -1.12 10.72
N PHE A 17 21.14 -0.73 11.70
CA PHE A 17 20.31 0.47 11.60
C PHE A 17 21.16 1.74 11.45
N THR A 18 22.14 1.93 12.32
CA THR A 18 23.00 3.12 12.32
C THR A 18 23.91 3.20 11.09
N ASP A 19 24.51 2.08 10.67
CA ASP A 19 25.30 1.97 9.44
C ASP A 19 24.45 2.29 8.21
N THR A 20 23.20 1.81 8.15
CA THR A 20 22.30 2.13 7.05
C THR A 20 21.97 3.62 7.00
N LEU A 21 21.69 4.25 8.15
CA LEU A 21 21.45 5.70 8.20
C LEU A 21 22.67 6.50 7.74
N LEU A 22 23.88 6.10 8.16
CA LEU A 22 25.12 6.77 7.76
C LEU A 22 25.34 6.65 6.25
N LYS A 23 25.17 5.45 5.68
CA LYS A 23 25.28 5.22 4.23
C LYS A 23 24.26 6.05 3.45
N LEU A 24 23.03 6.16 3.92
CA LEU A 24 22.00 6.99 3.28
C LEU A 24 22.35 8.48 3.32
N GLN A 25 22.93 8.97 4.43
CA GLN A 25 23.41 10.36 4.51
C GLN A 25 24.53 10.63 3.51
N ILE A 26 25.50 9.71 3.41
CA ILE A 26 26.59 9.78 2.42
C ILE A 26 26.02 9.78 1.00
N HIS A 27 25.11 8.86 0.68
CA HIS A 27 24.46 8.81 -0.63
C HIS A 27 23.70 10.10 -0.94
N SER A 28 22.99 10.68 0.04
CA SER A 28 22.28 11.96 -0.13
C SER A 28 23.23 13.10 -0.48
N ALA A 29 24.38 13.18 0.19
CA ALA A 29 25.41 14.18 -0.11
C ALA A 29 25.98 13.99 -1.53
N LEU A 30 26.32 12.74 -1.89
CA LEU A 30 26.85 12.39 -3.21
C LEU A 30 25.82 12.61 -4.34
N VAL A 31 24.53 12.38 -4.08
CA VAL A 31 23.45 12.67 -5.03
C VAL A 31 23.39 14.17 -5.32
N LYS A 32 23.48 15.03 -4.28
CA LYS A 32 23.50 16.49 -4.45
C LYS A 32 24.72 16.93 -5.26
N GLU A 33 25.90 16.40 -4.94
CA GLU A 33 27.13 16.69 -5.69
C GLU A 33 27.04 16.23 -7.14
N ASN A 34 26.49 15.03 -7.40
CA ASN A 34 26.30 14.54 -8.77
C ASN A 34 25.37 15.45 -9.56
N VAL A 35 24.25 15.87 -8.98
CA VAL A 35 23.32 16.80 -9.63
C VAL A 35 24.01 18.14 -9.94
N GLN A 36 24.81 18.68 -9.00
CA GLN A 36 25.59 19.91 -9.22
C GLN A 36 26.61 19.76 -10.35
N ASN A 37 27.21 18.57 -10.47
CA ASN A 37 28.21 18.24 -11.48
C ASN A 37 27.61 17.71 -12.79
N ASN A 38 26.29 17.82 -13.00
CA ASN A 38 25.58 17.27 -14.17
C ASN A 38 25.81 15.76 -14.40
N LYS A 39 26.12 15.02 -13.32
CA LYS A 39 26.23 13.56 -13.33
C LYS A 39 24.90 12.94 -12.92
N SER A 40 24.63 11.73 -13.42
CA SER A 40 23.40 11.02 -13.05
C SER A 40 23.43 10.58 -11.57
N PRO A 41 22.43 10.97 -10.76
CA PRO A 41 22.31 10.47 -9.38
C PRO A 41 21.68 9.07 -9.31
N ARG A 42 21.22 8.51 -10.44
CA ARG A 42 20.45 7.24 -10.49
C ARG A 42 21.12 6.07 -9.79
N PRO A 43 22.42 5.78 -9.98
CA PRO A 43 23.04 4.61 -9.34
C PRO A 43 23.01 4.71 -7.82
N LEU A 44 23.24 5.92 -7.27
CA LEU A 44 23.22 6.16 -5.82
C LEU A 44 21.80 6.08 -5.25
N LEU A 45 20.81 6.58 -5.99
CA LEU A 45 19.40 6.46 -5.61
C LEU A 45 18.95 5.00 -5.61
N ALA A 46 19.31 4.22 -6.65
CA ALA A 46 19.03 2.79 -6.71
C ALA A 46 19.69 2.01 -5.56
N GLN A 47 20.96 2.32 -5.25
CA GLN A 47 21.65 1.74 -4.10
C GLN A 47 20.97 2.09 -2.77
N SER A 48 20.48 3.31 -2.62
CA SER A 48 19.73 3.73 -1.42
C SER A 48 18.43 2.95 -1.26
N CYS A 49 17.68 2.75 -2.36
CA CYS A 49 16.49 1.89 -2.36
C CYS A 49 16.83 0.45 -1.97
N ALA A 50 17.90 -0.12 -2.53
CA ALA A 50 18.32 -1.48 -2.23
C ALA A 50 18.78 -1.66 -0.77
N LEU A 51 19.55 -0.70 -0.22
CA LEU A 51 19.95 -0.70 1.18
C LEU A 51 18.73 -0.75 2.10
N LEU A 52 17.74 0.11 1.83
CA LEU A 52 16.51 0.15 2.61
C LEU A 52 15.66 -1.11 2.43
N ASP A 53 15.62 -1.72 1.25
CA ASP A 53 14.85 -2.94 1.02
C ASP A 53 15.47 -4.20 1.66
N ASN A 54 16.78 -4.20 1.87
CA ASN A 54 17.49 -5.27 2.58
C ASN A 54 17.35 -5.22 4.11
N LEU A 55 16.82 -4.11 4.66
CA LEU A 55 16.52 -4.01 6.09
C LEU A 55 15.39 -4.98 6.49
N PRO A 56 15.53 -5.71 7.63
CA PRO A 56 14.52 -6.67 8.06
C PRO A 56 13.16 -6.00 8.27
N ALA A 57 12.12 -6.50 7.63
CA ALA A 57 10.79 -5.86 7.66
C ALA A 57 10.17 -5.80 9.07
N ARG A 58 10.56 -6.71 9.96
CA ARG A 58 10.10 -6.80 11.35
C ARG A 58 11.22 -7.32 12.24
N SER A 59 12.19 -6.47 12.59
CA SER A 59 13.06 -6.78 13.72
C SER A 59 12.29 -6.55 15.03
N PRO A 60 12.27 -7.53 15.96
CA PRO A 60 11.69 -7.34 17.30
C PRO A 60 12.51 -6.35 18.14
N HIS A 61 13.72 -6.01 17.72
CA HIS A 61 14.65 -5.12 18.41
C HIS A 61 14.54 -3.66 17.97
N TRP A 62 13.78 -3.37 16.91
CA TRP A 62 13.55 -2.00 16.47
C TRP A 62 12.38 -1.37 17.21
N THR A 63 12.62 -0.17 17.69
CA THR A 63 11.56 0.67 18.28
C THR A 63 10.53 1.07 17.21
N PRO A 64 9.28 1.37 17.61
CA PRO A 64 8.28 1.89 16.69
C PRO A 64 8.73 3.15 15.94
N ALA A 65 9.52 4.01 16.59
CA ALA A 65 10.10 5.21 15.98
C ALA A 65 11.09 4.85 14.85
N GLN A 66 11.97 3.88 15.07
CA GLN A 66 12.90 3.39 14.04
C GLN A 66 12.16 2.79 12.85
N GLN A 67 11.13 1.97 13.11
CA GLN A 67 10.31 1.38 12.04
C GLN A 67 9.58 2.45 11.22
N ASN A 68 9.05 3.49 11.88
CA ASN A 68 8.42 4.61 11.20
C ASN A 68 9.41 5.42 10.37
N LEU A 69 10.63 5.66 10.89
CA LEU A 69 11.69 6.33 10.15
C LEU A 69 12.09 5.54 8.90
N ILE A 70 12.33 4.23 9.02
CA ILE A 70 12.67 3.36 7.89
C ILE A 70 11.56 3.39 6.83
N ARG A 71 10.29 3.36 7.26
CA ARG A 71 9.16 3.46 6.32
C ARG A 71 9.18 4.79 5.56
N SER A 72 9.39 5.90 6.27
CA SER A 72 9.50 7.23 5.64
C SER A 72 10.65 7.27 4.64
N LEU A 73 11.85 6.83 5.05
CA LEU A 73 13.04 6.79 4.19
C LEU A 73 12.83 5.93 2.95
N LYS A 74 12.13 4.79 3.07
CA LYS A 74 11.73 3.97 1.92
C LYS A 74 10.86 4.74 0.94
N THR A 75 9.82 5.40 1.44
CA THR A 75 8.92 6.21 0.61
C THR A 75 9.69 7.33 -0.11
N ASP A 76 10.56 8.05 0.62
CA ASP A 76 11.33 9.16 0.07
C ASP A 76 12.36 8.69 -0.98
N ALA A 77 13.10 7.61 -0.69
CA ALA A 77 14.10 7.06 -1.60
C ALA A 77 13.45 6.55 -2.90
N TRP A 78 12.36 5.77 -2.79
CA TRP A 78 11.64 5.28 -3.97
C TRP A 78 10.97 6.40 -4.77
N SER A 79 10.49 7.46 -4.12
CA SER A 79 9.97 8.64 -4.82
C SER A 79 11.07 9.36 -5.59
N ALA A 80 12.22 9.63 -4.96
CA ALA A 80 13.33 10.31 -5.59
C ALA A 80 13.90 9.51 -6.77
N PHE A 81 14.02 8.19 -6.62
CA PHE A 81 14.46 7.31 -7.70
C PHE A 81 13.48 7.29 -8.87
N ALA A 82 12.18 7.18 -8.59
CA ALA A 82 11.15 7.23 -9.62
C ALA A 82 11.17 8.55 -10.40
N ASP A 83 11.30 9.68 -9.71
CA ASP A 83 11.34 11.02 -10.34
C ASP A 83 12.54 11.18 -11.26
N GLU A 84 13.71 10.67 -10.86
CA GLU A 84 14.88 10.69 -11.73
C GLU A 84 14.70 9.77 -12.94
N CYS A 85 14.08 8.59 -12.79
CA CYS A 85 13.77 7.69 -13.90
C CYS A 85 12.80 8.35 -14.91
N ILE A 86 11.78 9.08 -14.44
CA ILE A 86 10.87 9.85 -15.31
C ILE A 86 11.65 10.95 -16.05
N LYS A 87 12.47 11.71 -15.33
CA LYS A 87 13.25 12.82 -15.89
C LYS A 87 14.18 12.39 -17.02
N VAL A 88 14.80 11.22 -16.92
CA VAL A 88 15.67 10.67 -17.98
C VAL A 88 14.92 9.87 -19.05
N GLY A 89 13.60 9.72 -18.93
CA GLY A 89 12.78 8.96 -19.87
C GLY A 89 12.89 7.44 -19.76
N ASP A 90 13.43 6.90 -18.65
CA ASP A 90 13.45 5.46 -18.41
C ASP A 90 12.09 5.00 -17.87
N LEU A 91 11.13 4.85 -18.78
CA LEU A 91 9.74 4.55 -18.46
C LEU A 91 9.55 3.15 -17.84
N ILE A 92 10.48 2.22 -18.05
CA ILE A 92 10.41 0.87 -17.47
C ILE A 92 10.77 0.95 -15.98
N GLN A 93 11.91 1.57 -15.66
CA GLN A 93 12.33 1.74 -14.27
C GLN A 93 11.41 2.69 -13.50
N ALA A 94 10.88 3.73 -14.17
CA ALA A 94 9.90 4.63 -13.57
C ALA A 94 8.61 3.90 -13.18
N GLU A 95 8.08 3.04 -14.06
CA GLU A 95 6.89 2.23 -13.74
C GLU A 95 7.13 1.34 -12.53
N ASP A 96 8.21 0.54 -12.54
CA ASP A 96 8.50 -0.41 -11.46
C ASP A 96 8.68 0.31 -10.11
N SER A 97 9.42 1.42 -10.11
CA SER A 97 9.67 2.24 -8.93
C SER A 97 8.38 2.84 -8.37
N LEU A 98 7.52 3.39 -9.23
CA LEU A 98 6.24 3.96 -8.82
C LEU A 98 5.25 2.89 -8.35
N GLN A 99 5.25 1.70 -8.96
CA GLN A 99 4.44 0.57 -8.48
C GLN A 99 4.87 0.16 -7.07
N ARG A 100 6.19 0.02 -6.83
CA ARG A 100 6.75 -0.26 -5.50
C ARG A 100 6.36 0.82 -4.49
N LEU A 101 6.52 2.09 -4.85
CA LEU A 101 6.13 3.24 -4.04
C LEU A 101 4.63 3.21 -3.68
N SER A 102 3.77 2.89 -4.65
CA SER A 102 2.32 2.82 -4.42
C SER A 102 1.94 1.73 -3.43
N ILE A 103 2.64 0.59 -3.43
CA ILE A 103 2.42 -0.49 -2.45
C ILE A 103 2.84 -0.04 -1.05
N LEU A 104 3.98 0.63 -0.92
CA LEU A 104 4.45 1.17 0.35
C LEU A 104 3.44 2.17 0.93
N GLN A 105 2.96 3.11 0.10
CA GLN A 105 2.00 4.14 0.51
C GLN A 105 0.59 3.58 0.78
N ASP A 106 0.12 2.59 0.03
CA ASP A 106 -1.22 2.00 0.24
C ASP A 106 -1.39 1.43 1.65
N THR A 107 -0.33 0.86 2.25
CA THR A 107 -0.37 0.39 3.64
C THR A 107 -0.63 1.50 4.66
N ALA A 108 -0.14 2.72 4.39
CA ALA A 108 -0.33 3.88 5.26
C ALA A 108 -1.73 4.51 5.11
N THR A 109 -2.44 4.24 4.01
CA THR A 109 -3.82 4.75 3.81
C THR A 109 -4.88 4.02 4.64
N GLY A 110 -4.54 2.87 5.23
CA GLY A 110 -5.43 2.12 6.14
C GLY A 110 -6.81 1.84 5.53
N PRO A 111 -7.91 2.34 6.13
CA PRO A 111 -9.27 2.09 5.64
C PRO A 111 -9.58 2.70 4.27
N LEU A 112 -8.80 3.70 3.84
CA LEU A 112 -8.92 4.31 2.51
C LEU A 112 -8.35 3.44 1.40
N SER A 113 -7.49 2.46 1.73
CA SER A 113 -6.88 1.54 0.76
C SER A 113 -7.94 0.97 -0.19
N LEU A 114 -7.66 1.04 -1.49
CA LEU A 114 -8.51 0.42 -2.51
C LEU A 114 -8.29 -1.10 -2.58
N ARG A 115 -7.21 -1.62 -1.99
CA ARG A 115 -6.85 -3.04 -1.96
C ARG A 115 -7.64 -3.82 -0.92
N SER A 116 -7.88 -3.21 0.24
CA SER A 116 -8.59 -3.83 1.38
C SER A 116 -10.04 -4.23 1.07
N LYS A 117 -10.72 -3.51 0.16
CA LYS A 117 -12.10 -3.85 -0.25
C LYS A 117 -12.17 -4.96 -1.30
N ALA A 118 -11.18 -5.10 -2.18
CA ALA A 118 -11.16 -6.21 -3.15
C ALA A 118 -11.10 -7.57 -2.44
N MET A 119 -10.32 -7.69 -1.36
CA MET A 119 -10.29 -8.91 -0.54
C MET A 119 -11.60 -9.16 0.22
N LYS A 120 -12.25 -8.13 0.78
CA LYS A 120 -13.55 -8.30 1.48
C LYS A 120 -14.68 -8.72 0.54
N GLN A 121 -14.69 -8.20 -0.70
CA GLN A 121 -15.70 -8.55 -1.70
C GLN A 121 -15.46 -9.96 -2.28
N GLN A 122 -14.20 -10.39 -2.42
CA GLN A 122 -13.83 -11.77 -2.77
C GLN A 122 -14.23 -12.75 -1.66
N GLN A 123 -13.92 -12.46 -0.40
CA GLN A 123 -14.33 -13.30 0.74
C GLN A 123 -15.86 -13.44 0.87
N GLN A 124 -16.63 -12.40 0.53
CA GLN A 124 -18.09 -12.50 0.49
C GLN A 124 -18.58 -13.36 -0.68
N ARG A 125 -17.94 -13.30 -1.85
CA ARG A 125 -18.23 -14.20 -2.98
C ARG A 125 -17.89 -15.64 -2.66
N ASP A 126 -16.75 -15.90 -2.04
CA ASP A 126 -16.33 -17.26 -1.66
C ASP A 126 -17.24 -17.84 -0.57
N LYS A 127 -17.67 -17.02 0.40
CA LYS A 127 -18.70 -17.41 1.39
C LYS A 127 -20.07 -17.69 0.77
N ARG A 128 -20.46 -16.95 -0.28
CA ARG A 128 -21.70 -17.21 -1.02
C ARG A 128 -21.60 -18.46 -1.89
N ALA A 129 -20.45 -18.70 -2.51
CA ALA A 129 -20.21 -19.89 -3.34
C ALA A 129 -20.21 -21.16 -2.48
N SER A 130 -19.59 -21.13 -1.30
CA SER A 130 -19.59 -22.25 -0.36
C SER A 130 -20.96 -22.52 0.29
N GLN A 131 -21.85 -21.53 0.40
CA GLN A 131 -23.24 -21.76 0.82
C GLN A 131 -24.13 -22.40 -0.27
N ILE A 132 -23.74 -22.31 -1.54
CA ILE A 132 -24.51 -22.89 -2.67
C ILE A 132 -24.11 -24.36 -2.90
N SER A 133 -22.95 -24.80 -2.40
CA SER A 133 -22.48 -26.19 -2.54
C SER A 133 -23.20 -27.19 -1.61
N ASP A 134 -23.93 -26.72 -0.58
CA ASP A 134 -24.58 -27.60 0.41
C ASP A 134 -26.07 -27.89 0.13
N THR A 135 -26.67 -27.34 -0.94
CA THR A 135 -28.09 -27.60 -1.27
C THR A 135 -28.33 -28.50 -2.48
N THR A 136 -27.29 -29.15 -3.01
CA THR A 136 -27.46 -30.12 -4.12
C THR A 136 -27.05 -31.51 -3.69
N SER A 137 -27.79 -32.07 -2.75
CA SER A 137 -27.94 -33.51 -2.62
C SER A 137 -29.31 -33.79 -2.04
N THR A 138 -30.03 -34.70 -2.71
CA THR A 138 -31.35 -35.25 -2.37
C THR A 138 -32.56 -34.58 -3.02
N SER A 139 -33.00 -35.11 -4.16
CA SER A 139 -34.39 -35.61 -4.27
C SER A 139 -34.61 -36.49 -5.50
N MET A 140 -34.89 -37.76 -5.24
CA MET A 140 -35.85 -38.57 -5.99
C MET A 140 -36.88 -39.03 -4.95
N ALA A 141 -38.16 -39.03 -5.34
CA ALA A 141 -39.34 -39.58 -4.67
C ALA A 141 -40.20 -38.65 -3.77
N SER A 142 -41.24 -38.09 -4.41
CA SER A 142 -42.68 -38.32 -4.19
C SER A 142 -43.38 -38.06 -2.84
N GLN A 143 -44.50 -37.32 -2.98
CA GLN A 143 -45.78 -37.34 -2.25
C GLN A 143 -45.89 -36.86 -0.79
N GLY A 144 -46.71 -35.81 -0.62
CA GLY A 144 -47.77 -35.79 0.39
C GLY A 144 -47.78 -34.61 1.37
N GLY A 145 -48.87 -33.83 1.33
CA GLY A 145 -49.55 -33.39 2.55
C GLY A 145 -49.28 -32.00 3.14
N ALA A 146 -50.36 -31.21 3.15
CA ALA A 146 -50.78 -30.24 4.18
C ALA A 146 -49.92 -29.01 4.48
N GLY A 147 -50.58 -27.84 4.37
CA GLY A 147 -49.96 -26.52 4.49
C GLY A 147 -49.66 -26.06 5.92
N SER A 148 -48.96 -24.93 5.98
CA SER A 148 -49.09 -23.95 7.05
C SER A 148 -48.46 -22.64 6.59
N SER A 149 -49.30 -21.61 6.51
CA SER A 149 -48.92 -20.21 6.33
C SER A 149 -48.19 -19.69 7.56
N SER A 150 -46.96 -19.21 7.40
CA SER A 150 -46.39 -18.24 8.34
C SER A 150 -45.44 -17.27 7.63
N ALA A 151 -45.69 -16.00 7.88
CA ALA A 151 -45.10 -14.84 7.24
C ALA A 151 -43.62 -14.69 7.58
N SER A 152 -42.82 -14.36 6.56
CA SER A 152 -41.43 -13.95 6.70
C SER A 152 -41.33 -12.61 7.43
N PRO A 153 -40.50 -12.45 8.47
CA PRO A 153 -40.01 -11.14 8.85
C PRO A 153 -38.80 -10.79 7.97
N MET A 154 -38.98 -9.81 7.09
CA MET A 154 -37.87 -9.05 6.50
C MET A 154 -37.13 -8.32 7.62
N ALA A 155 -36.01 -8.89 8.08
CA ALA A 155 -35.02 -8.12 8.82
C ALA A 155 -34.11 -7.39 7.82
N SER A 156 -34.45 -6.13 7.55
CA SER A 156 -33.56 -5.19 6.88
C SER A 156 -32.21 -5.18 7.61
N PRO A 157 -31.07 -5.45 6.95
CA PRO A 157 -29.79 -5.17 7.56
C PRO A 157 -29.67 -3.65 7.65
N SER A 158 -29.88 -3.12 8.85
CA SER A 158 -29.49 -1.76 9.22
C SER A 158 -28.03 -1.59 8.83
N SER A 159 -27.78 -0.89 7.72
CA SER A 159 -26.45 -0.45 7.37
C SER A 159 -26.06 0.60 8.39
N SER A 160 -25.51 0.17 9.51
CA SER A 160 -24.75 1.04 10.40
C SER A 160 -23.69 1.69 9.52
N SER A 161 -23.92 2.95 9.17
CA SER A 161 -22.90 3.83 8.62
C SER A 161 -21.85 3.94 9.72
N VAL A 162 -20.89 3.03 9.71
CA VAL A 162 -19.64 3.21 10.43
C VAL A 162 -19.03 4.43 9.77
N THR A 163 -19.19 5.60 10.40
CA THR A 163 -18.43 6.80 10.09
C THR A 163 -16.98 6.41 10.36
N VAL A 164 -16.28 5.98 9.32
CA VAL A 164 -14.86 5.66 9.42
C VAL A 164 -14.14 6.99 9.46
N GLU A 165 -13.91 7.48 10.67
CA GLU A 165 -13.09 8.66 10.90
C GLU A 165 -11.69 8.42 10.35
N ILE A 166 -11.19 9.38 9.57
CA ILE A 166 -9.85 9.33 8.98
C ILE A 166 -8.95 10.34 9.67
N THR A 167 -7.78 9.86 10.07
CA THR A 167 -6.74 10.71 10.66
C THR A 167 -6.13 11.65 9.61
N LYS A 168 -5.51 12.75 10.05
CA LYS A 168 -4.79 13.70 9.20
C LYS A 168 -3.66 13.01 8.43
N GLU A 169 -2.98 12.08 9.08
CA GLU A 169 -1.89 11.26 8.52
C GLU A 169 -2.41 10.33 7.41
N GLN A 170 -3.59 9.72 7.59
CA GLN A 170 -4.21 8.90 6.55
C GLN A 170 -4.65 9.72 5.34
N ARG A 171 -5.16 10.94 5.55
CA ARG A 171 -5.49 11.87 4.46
C ARG A 171 -4.23 12.30 3.68
N GLN A 172 -3.14 12.60 4.38
CA GLN A 172 -1.85 12.91 3.76
C GLN A 172 -1.29 11.71 2.98
N ALA A 173 -1.33 10.50 3.55
CA ALA A 173 -0.90 9.28 2.87
C ALA A 173 -1.72 9.02 1.60
N ALA A 174 -3.04 9.25 1.64
CA ALA A 174 -3.91 9.12 0.48
C ALA A 174 -3.60 10.17 -0.60
N ALA A 175 -3.29 11.40 -0.21
CA ALA A 175 -2.86 12.45 -1.14
C ALA A 175 -1.53 12.09 -1.82
N ALA A 176 -0.55 11.58 -1.06
CA ALA A 176 0.72 11.11 -1.62
C ALA A 176 0.52 9.93 -2.58
N LEU A 177 -0.37 8.98 -2.25
CA LEU A 177 -0.71 7.85 -3.12
C LEU A 177 -1.39 8.31 -4.42
N ILE A 178 -2.27 9.31 -4.36
CA ILE A 178 -2.88 9.92 -5.54
C ILE A 178 -1.81 10.50 -6.46
N GLN A 179 -0.84 11.24 -5.92
CA GLN A 179 0.27 11.79 -6.71
C GLN A 179 1.10 10.68 -7.39
N THR A 180 1.38 9.59 -6.68
CA THR A 180 2.07 8.42 -7.27
C THR A 180 1.25 7.78 -8.39
N TRP A 181 -0.08 7.67 -8.23
CA TRP A 181 -0.96 7.18 -9.29
C TRP A 181 -1.06 8.12 -10.50
N ASP A 182 -1.01 9.43 -10.28
CA ASP A 182 -0.95 10.42 -11.35
C ASP A 182 0.34 10.27 -12.17
N LYS A 183 1.49 10.07 -11.49
CA LYS A 183 2.77 9.76 -12.16
C LYS A 183 2.69 8.44 -12.95
N LEU A 184 2.12 7.37 -12.37
CA LEU A 184 1.92 6.09 -13.08
C LEU A 184 1.05 6.28 -14.33
N ARG A 185 -0.05 7.03 -14.20
CA ARG A 185 -0.93 7.34 -15.32
C ARG A 185 -0.18 8.04 -16.45
N GLN A 186 0.68 9.00 -16.12
CA GLN A 186 1.53 9.68 -17.10
C GLN A 186 2.50 8.71 -17.77
N VAL A 187 3.24 7.91 -16.99
CA VAL A 187 4.17 6.89 -17.53
C VAL A 187 3.44 5.92 -18.47
N TYR A 188 2.23 5.46 -18.12
CA TYR A 188 1.45 4.60 -19.01
C TYR A 188 0.96 5.31 -20.27
N ASN A 189 0.62 6.59 -20.21
CA ASN A 189 0.33 7.37 -21.42
C ASN A 189 1.55 7.46 -22.33
N ASP A 190 2.72 7.76 -21.77
CA ASP A 190 3.97 7.91 -22.52
C ASP A 190 4.42 6.57 -23.14
N LYS A 191 4.10 5.44 -22.50
CA LYS A 191 4.27 4.08 -23.04
C LYS A 191 3.20 3.68 -24.08
N GLY A 192 2.19 4.51 -24.33
CA GLY A 192 1.06 4.19 -25.22
C GLY A 192 0.02 3.22 -24.63
N GLN A 193 0.13 2.87 -23.35
CA GLN A 193 -0.76 1.95 -22.65
C GLN A 193 -2.01 2.65 -22.09
N ARG A 194 -2.89 3.12 -22.99
CA ARG A 194 -4.07 3.93 -22.63
C ARG A 194 -5.01 3.24 -21.65
N GLU A 195 -5.18 1.92 -21.73
CA GLU A 195 -6.06 1.18 -20.81
C GLU A 195 -5.57 1.27 -19.36
N MET A 196 -4.27 1.11 -19.14
CA MET A 196 -3.64 1.23 -17.82
C MET A 196 -3.75 2.65 -17.28
N SER A 197 -3.46 3.66 -18.11
CA SER A 197 -3.66 5.07 -17.77
C SER A 197 -5.10 5.37 -17.35
N ASN A 198 -6.09 4.87 -18.10
CA ASN A 198 -7.51 5.01 -17.76
C ASN A 198 -7.87 4.29 -16.46
N ASN A 199 -7.25 3.16 -16.16
CA ASN A 199 -7.44 2.46 -14.88
C ASN A 199 -6.99 3.33 -13.70
N PHE A 200 -5.80 3.93 -13.80
CA PHE A 200 -5.31 4.84 -12.76
C PHE A 200 -6.15 6.11 -12.64
N ALA A 201 -6.61 6.70 -13.75
CA ALA A 201 -7.54 7.82 -13.71
C ALA A 201 -8.82 7.51 -12.90
N LYS A 202 -9.40 6.32 -13.10
CA LYS A 202 -10.56 5.85 -12.32
C LYS A 202 -10.22 5.63 -10.84
N ARG A 203 -9.04 5.09 -10.52
CA ARG A 203 -8.59 4.90 -9.12
C ARG A 203 -8.41 6.23 -8.40
N ILE A 204 -7.81 7.21 -9.07
CA ILE A 204 -7.62 8.57 -8.53
C ILE A 204 -8.96 9.22 -8.24
N ALA A 205 -9.89 9.22 -9.20
CA ALA A 205 -11.23 9.79 -9.02
C ALA A 205 -11.95 9.16 -7.80
N LYS A 206 -11.89 7.83 -7.69
CA LYS A 206 -12.49 7.08 -6.58
C LYS A 206 -11.86 7.40 -5.22
N MET A 207 -10.56 7.66 -5.16
CA MET A 207 -9.90 8.04 -3.90
C MET A 207 -10.21 9.49 -3.51
N LYS A 208 -10.24 10.40 -4.48
CA LYS A 208 -10.64 11.81 -4.26
C LYS A 208 -12.07 11.89 -3.72
N GLU A 209 -13.01 11.19 -4.35
CA GLU A 209 -14.40 11.10 -3.88
C GLU A 209 -14.50 10.63 -2.42
N ARG A 210 -13.67 9.65 -2.01
CA ARG A 210 -13.61 9.21 -0.61
C ARG A 210 -13.07 10.29 0.33
N LEU A 211 -12.04 11.02 -0.09
CA LEU A 211 -11.46 12.08 0.72
C LEU A 211 -12.42 13.26 0.88
N ASP A 212 -13.19 13.59 -0.16
CA ASP A 212 -14.16 14.67 -0.14
C ASP A 212 -15.42 14.29 0.65
N GLY A 213 -15.81 13.01 0.65
CA GLY A 213 -16.95 12.48 1.41
C GLY A 213 -16.71 12.28 2.91
N LEU A 214 -15.51 12.54 3.43
CA LEU A 214 -15.14 12.36 4.84
C LEU A 214 -14.86 13.72 5.48
N GLN A 215 -15.68 14.13 6.46
CA GLN A 215 -15.49 15.37 7.24
C GLN A 215 -14.24 15.26 8.13
N LEU A 216 -13.50 16.37 8.25
CA LEU A 216 -12.37 16.54 9.18
C LEU A 216 -12.90 16.97 10.56
N GLU A 217 -12.30 16.46 11.63
CA GLU A 217 -12.47 17.03 12.99
C GLU A 217 -12.13 18.53 12.95
N PRO A 218 -12.97 19.41 13.55
CA PRO A 218 -12.50 20.71 14.00
C PRO A 218 -11.55 20.52 15.19
N GLU A 219 -10.37 21.16 15.13
CA GLU A 219 -9.42 21.23 16.26
C GLU A 219 -10.04 21.86 17.52
#